data_AF-A0A356E627-F1
#
_entry.id   AF-A0A356E627-F1
#
_cell.length_a   1.000
_cell.length_b   1.000
_cell.length_c   1.000
_cell.angle_alpha   90.00
_cell.angle_beta   90.00
_cell.angle_gamma   90.00
#
_symmetry.space_group_name_H-M   'P 1'
#
loop_
_entity.id
_entity.type
_entity.pdbx_description
1 polymer ?
#
loop_
_entity_poly.entity_id
_entity_poly.type
_entity_poly.pdbx_seq_one_letter_code
_entity_poly.pdbx_strand_id
1 'polypeptide(L)'
;MPNPTKARFEALSATAMGVPMNEFLKLTNIPIILFYGDYIQVGSDNVGEDKWGTEFEMAKQFVATINKHGGDATLVHLPEIGIKGNSHFLMGEKNNRQLADLADNWLKEKGLAK
;
A
#
# COMPACT_ATOMS: atom_id res chain seq x y z
N MET A 1 -7.08 11.82 11.97
CA MET A 1 -7.29 11.93 10.52
C MET A 1 -5.92 11.98 9.86
N PRO A 2 -5.68 11.27 8.75
CA PRO A 2 -4.42 11.36 8.03
C PRO A 2 -4.26 12.78 7.45
N ASN A 3 -3.02 13.18 7.20
CA ASN A 3 -2.69 14.42 6.51
C ASN A 3 -2.41 14.07 5.04
N PRO A 4 -3.35 14.31 4.10
CA PRO A 4 -3.18 13.86 2.73
C PRO A 4 -2.04 14.61 2.04
N THR A 5 -1.17 13.87 1.36
CA THR A 5 -0.19 14.45 0.45
C THR A 5 -0.91 14.94 -0.80
N LYS A 6 -0.70 16.21 -1.17
CA LYS A 6 -1.32 16.77 -2.37
C LYS A 6 -0.56 16.32 -3.62
N ALA A 7 -1.32 15.84 -4.59
CA ALA A 7 -0.83 15.65 -5.96
C ALA A 7 -0.62 17.03 -6.60
N ARG A 8 0.23 17.08 -7.60
CA ARG A 8 0.36 18.25 -8.49
C ARG A 8 -0.97 18.60 -9.14
N PHE A 9 -1.72 17.60 -9.59
CA PHE A 9 -3.11 17.76 -9.99
C PHE A 9 -4.00 17.53 -8.77
N GLU A 10 -4.29 18.59 -8.00
CA GLU A 10 -4.91 18.45 -6.67
C GLU A 10 -6.20 17.61 -6.65
N ALA A 11 -7.02 17.66 -7.71
CA ALA A 11 -8.24 16.87 -7.85
C ALA A 11 -8.02 15.34 -7.88
N LEU A 12 -6.78 14.90 -8.09
CA LEU A 12 -6.36 13.50 -8.11
C LEU A 12 -5.52 13.11 -6.90
N SER A 13 -5.40 13.98 -5.90
CA SER A 13 -4.71 13.66 -4.64
C SER A 13 -5.39 12.48 -3.95
N ALA A 14 -4.60 11.65 -3.27
CA ALA A 14 -5.13 10.64 -2.37
C ALA A 14 -6.11 11.27 -1.36
N THR A 15 -7.23 10.59 -1.15
CA THR A 15 -8.27 11.02 -0.20
C THR A 15 -8.47 9.95 0.85
N ALA A 16 -8.95 10.38 2.02
CA ALA A 16 -9.28 9.46 3.10
C ALA A 16 -10.59 9.87 3.75
N MET A 17 -11.38 8.88 4.11
CA MET A 17 -12.59 9.05 4.90
C MET A 17 -12.32 8.60 6.33
N GLY A 18 -12.69 9.44 7.30
CA GLY A 18 -12.66 9.07 8.71
C GLY A 18 -13.73 8.02 9.01
N VAL A 19 -13.41 7.09 9.89
CA VAL A 19 -14.36 6.11 10.43
C VAL A 19 -14.43 6.23 11.95
N PRO A 20 -15.55 5.85 12.59
CA PRO A 20 -15.62 5.76 14.05
C PRO A 20 -14.51 4.88 14.63
N MET A 21 -14.02 5.22 15.82
CA MET A 21 -12.88 4.52 16.44
C MET A 21 -13.14 3.02 16.64
N ASN A 22 -14.36 2.63 17.02
CA ASN A 22 -14.72 1.23 17.19
C ASN A 22 -14.70 0.44 15.87
N GLU A 23 -14.96 1.08 14.73
CA GLU A 23 -14.82 0.46 13.41
C GLU A 23 -13.36 0.38 13.00
N PHE A 24 -12.57 1.44 13.25
CA PHE A 24 -11.13 1.42 13.01
C PHE A 24 -10.43 0.29 13.79
N LEU A 25 -10.75 0.10 15.07
CA LEU A 25 -10.15 -0.94 15.91
C LEU A 25 -10.45 -2.37 15.42
N LYS A 26 -11.41 -2.59 14.53
CA LYS A 26 -11.59 -3.91 13.91
C LYS A 26 -10.42 -4.27 13.01
N LEU A 27 -9.82 -3.27 12.34
CA LEU A 27 -8.68 -3.47 11.44
C LEU A 27 -7.42 -3.92 12.19
N THR A 28 -7.29 -3.62 13.48
CA THR A 28 -6.11 -4.04 14.27
C THR A 28 -6.14 -5.53 14.60
N ASN A 29 -7.25 -6.23 14.38
CA ASN A 29 -7.40 -7.66 14.65
C ASN A 29 -7.21 -8.52 13.39
N ILE A 30 -6.85 -7.92 12.26
CA ILE A 30 -6.69 -8.58 10.97
C ILE A 30 -5.28 -8.27 10.46
N PRO A 31 -4.45 -9.27 10.13
CA PRO A 31 -3.18 -9.03 9.45
C PRO A 31 -3.42 -8.40 8.07
N ILE A 32 -2.70 -7.32 7.75
CA ILE A 32 -2.87 -6.59 6.49
C ILE A 32 -1.52 -6.45 5.79
N ILE A 33 -1.49 -6.65 4.48
CA ILE A 33 -0.35 -6.33 3.63
C ILE A 33 -0.79 -5.51 2.42
N LEU A 34 -0.01 -4.47 2.10
CA LEU A 34 -0.20 -3.64 0.91
C LEU A 34 1.04 -3.75 0.03
N PHE A 35 0.85 -4.07 -1.25
CA PHE A 35 1.93 -4.10 -2.25
C PHE A 35 1.81 -2.91 -3.19
N TYR A 36 2.92 -2.22 -3.42
CA TYR A 36 3.05 -1.15 -4.40
C TYR A 36 4.12 -1.50 -5.43
N GLY A 37 3.78 -1.25 -6.70
CA GLY A 37 4.67 -1.43 -7.85
C GLY A 37 5.76 -0.36 -7.95
N ASP A 38 6.28 -0.19 -9.16
CA ASP A 38 7.32 0.79 -9.49
C ASP A 38 6.68 2.04 -10.14
N TYR A 39 7.51 3.02 -10.51
CA TYR A 39 7.11 4.22 -11.26
C TYR A 39 6.03 5.06 -10.53
N ILE A 40 6.25 5.33 -9.26
CA ILE A 40 5.41 6.22 -8.46
C ILE A 40 6.26 7.33 -7.86
N GLN A 41 5.81 8.57 -7.97
CA GLN A 41 6.56 9.73 -7.47
C GLN A 41 5.63 10.92 -7.29
N VAL A 42 5.51 11.40 -6.03
CA VAL A 42 4.79 12.64 -5.71
C VAL A 42 5.42 13.83 -6.45
N GLY A 43 4.58 14.65 -7.06
CA GLY A 43 4.98 15.84 -7.80
C GLY A 43 5.44 15.56 -9.24
N SER A 44 5.32 14.33 -9.75
CA SER A 44 5.67 14.00 -11.13
C SER A 44 4.84 14.81 -12.15
N ASP A 45 5.43 15.08 -13.32
CA ASP A 45 4.71 15.60 -14.48
C ASP A 45 3.70 14.58 -15.03
N ASN A 46 3.97 13.29 -14.81
CA ASN A 46 3.07 12.21 -15.16
C ASN A 46 1.96 12.07 -14.10
N VAL A 47 0.72 12.28 -14.54
CA VAL A 47 -0.49 12.22 -13.70
C VAL A 47 -0.61 10.89 -12.94
N GLY A 48 -0.23 9.77 -13.57
CA GLY A 48 -0.31 8.45 -12.95
C GLY A 48 0.70 8.29 -11.82
N GLU A 49 1.96 8.63 -12.07
CA GLU A 49 3.05 8.53 -11.09
C GLU A 49 2.79 9.41 -9.87
N ASP A 50 2.30 10.62 -10.10
CA ASP A 50 1.97 11.60 -9.04
C ASP A 50 0.79 11.14 -8.20
N LYS A 51 -0.32 10.76 -8.84
CA LYS A 51 -1.49 10.21 -8.14
C LYS A 51 -1.10 9.02 -7.27
N TRP A 52 -0.44 8.00 -7.84
CA TRP A 52 -0.06 6.81 -7.08
C TRP A 52 1.03 7.08 -6.04
N GLY A 53 1.89 8.09 -6.26
CA GLY A 53 2.81 8.59 -5.24
C GLY A 53 2.06 9.11 -4.01
N THR A 54 0.99 9.88 -4.19
CA THR A 54 0.19 10.37 -3.05
C THR A 54 -0.55 9.24 -2.33
N GLU A 55 -1.05 8.23 -3.06
CA GLU A 55 -1.69 7.05 -2.46
C GLU A 55 -0.69 6.22 -1.66
N PHE A 56 0.57 6.12 -2.12
CA PHE A 56 1.63 5.46 -1.37
C PHE A 56 1.96 6.18 -0.05
N GLU A 57 1.99 7.51 -0.04
CA GLU A 57 2.14 8.29 1.21
C GLU A 57 0.96 8.10 2.16
N MET A 58 -0.27 7.95 1.63
CA MET A 58 -1.44 7.59 2.42
C MET A 58 -1.33 6.18 3.00
N ALA A 59 -0.85 5.22 2.21
CA ALA A 59 -0.64 3.84 2.65
C ALA A 59 0.39 3.75 3.80
N LYS A 60 1.47 4.55 3.76
CA LYS A 60 2.43 4.68 4.87
C LYS A 60 1.73 5.14 6.15
N GLN A 61 0.90 6.17 6.07
CA GLN A 61 0.14 6.68 7.22
C GLN A 61 -0.86 5.65 7.75
N PHE A 62 -1.54 4.93 6.85
CA PHE A 62 -2.48 3.87 7.20
C PHE A 62 -1.81 2.75 7.99
N VAL A 63 -0.70 2.20 7.45
CA VAL A 63 0.07 1.14 8.11
C VAL A 63 0.63 1.59 9.45
N ALA A 64 1.24 2.79 9.50
CA ALA A 64 1.75 3.35 10.75
C ALA A 64 0.64 3.53 11.80
N THR A 65 -0.55 3.95 11.38
CA THR A 65 -1.68 4.15 12.30
C THR A 65 -2.21 2.83 12.82
N ILE A 66 -2.40 1.80 11.98
CA ILE A 66 -2.83 0.47 12.46
C ILE A 66 -1.84 -0.09 13.48
N ASN A 67 -0.54 -0.04 13.15
CA ASN A 67 0.51 -0.59 14.02
C ASN A 67 0.63 0.19 15.33
N LYS A 68 0.46 1.52 15.30
CA LYS A 68 0.40 2.36 16.51
C LYS A 68 -0.72 1.94 17.46
N HIS A 69 -1.80 1.38 16.94
CA HIS A 69 -2.95 0.90 17.71
C HIS A 69 -2.90 -0.62 18.00
N GLY A 70 -1.74 -1.25 17.84
CA GLY A 70 -1.52 -2.66 18.19
C GLY A 70 -1.92 -3.67 17.11
N GLY A 71 -2.19 -3.22 15.88
CA GLY A 71 -2.41 -4.11 14.74
C GLY A 71 -1.14 -4.60 14.07
N ASP A 72 -1.32 -5.35 12.99
CA ASP A 72 -0.25 -5.97 12.20
C ASP A 72 -0.46 -5.65 10.71
N ALA A 73 0.11 -4.55 10.28
CA ALA A 73 0.06 -4.07 8.91
C ALA A 73 1.47 -3.93 8.31
N THR A 74 1.63 -4.38 7.07
CA THR A 74 2.88 -4.33 6.31
C THR A 74 2.67 -3.55 5.00
N LEU A 75 3.62 -2.68 4.65
CA LEU A 75 3.68 -2.03 3.35
C LEU A 75 4.94 -2.50 2.62
N VAL A 76 4.77 -3.04 1.41
CA VAL A 76 5.86 -3.50 0.56
C VAL A 76 5.89 -2.66 -0.70
N HIS A 77 6.99 -1.92 -0.89
CA HIS A 77 7.30 -1.24 -2.13
C HIS A 77 8.29 -2.12 -2.92
N LEU A 78 7.83 -2.73 -4.01
CA LEU A 78 8.59 -3.76 -4.74
C LEU A 78 10.02 -3.33 -5.12
N PRO A 79 10.27 -2.08 -5.58
CA PRO A 79 11.63 -1.63 -5.90
C PRO A 79 12.59 -1.65 -4.71
N GLU A 80 12.11 -1.46 -3.47
CA GLU A 80 12.93 -1.48 -2.26
C GLU A 80 13.46 -2.88 -1.92
N ILE A 81 12.75 -3.93 -2.37
CA ILE A 81 13.17 -5.33 -2.25
C ILE A 81 13.80 -5.86 -3.54
N GLY A 82 14.19 -4.98 -4.46
CA GLY A 82 14.90 -5.32 -5.68
C GLY A 82 14.02 -5.82 -6.84
N ILE A 83 12.70 -5.76 -6.70
CA ILE A 83 11.74 -6.14 -7.75
C ILE A 83 11.27 -4.87 -8.46
N LYS A 84 11.72 -4.67 -9.70
CA LYS A 84 11.54 -3.41 -10.44
C LYS A 84 10.71 -3.61 -11.70
N GLY A 85 10.15 -2.51 -12.21
CA GLY A 85 9.45 -2.48 -13.49
C GLY A 85 7.98 -2.91 -13.45
N ASN A 86 7.42 -3.14 -12.26
CA ASN A 86 6.03 -3.54 -12.10
C ASN A 86 5.07 -2.35 -12.24
N SER A 87 3.98 -2.52 -12.99
CA SER A 87 2.89 -1.53 -13.06
C SER A 87 1.91 -1.66 -11.88
N HIS A 88 0.77 -0.99 -11.97
CA HIS A 88 -0.35 -1.15 -11.03
C HIS A 88 -0.96 -2.57 -11.05
N PHE A 89 -0.98 -3.24 -12.22
CA PHE A 89 -1.68 -4.51 -12.38
C PHE A 89 -0.78 -5.71 -12.08
N LEU A 90 -0.23 -5.73 -10.86
CA LEU A 90 0.78 -6.68 -10.37
C LEU A 90 0.50 -8.16 -10.72
N MET A 91 -0.75 -8.59 -10.55
CA MET A 91 -1.17 -9.98 -10.82
C MET A 91 -1.13 -10.37 -12.30
N GLY A 92 -1.17 -9.40 -13.22
CA GLY A 92 -1.07 -9.61 -14.66
C GLY A 92 0.33 -9.38 -15.23
N GLU A 93 1.31 -9.05 -14.39
CA GLU A 93 2.68 -8.80 -14.80
C GLU A 93 3.41 -10.05 -15.27
N LYS A 94 4.47 -9.87 -16.06
CA LYS A 94 5.30 -11.00 -16.55
C LYS A 94 5.97 -11.77 -15.41
N ASN A 95 6.27 -11.11 -14.30
CA ASN A 95 6.81 -11.71 -13.07
C ASN A 95 5.72 -12.00 -12.03
N ASN A 96 4.44 -12.06 -12.40
CA ASN A 96 3.34 -12.29 -11.46
C ASN A 96 3.52 -13.53 -10.58
N ARG A 97 4.20 -14.58 -11.04
CA ARG A 97 4.54 -15.76 -10.22
C ARG A 97 5.43 -15.40 -9.04
N GLN A 98 6.46 -14.56 -9.27
CA GLN A 98 7.32 -14.05 -8.19
C GLN A 98 6.50 -13.25 -7.16
N LEU A 99 5.54 -12.45 -7.63
CA LEU A 99 4.67 -11.66 -6.75
C LEU A 99 3.67 -12.54 -6.00
N ALA A 100 3.17 -13.60 -6.64
CA ALA A 100 2.33 -14.60 -5.99
C ALA A 100 3.09 -15.33 -4.89
N ASP A 101 4.37 -15.67 -5.12
CA ASP A 101 5.22 -16.29 -4.10
C ASP A 101 5.43 -15.36 -2.89
N LEU A 102 5.58 -14.04 -3.09
CA LEU A 102 5.64 -13.07 -1.98
C LEU A 102 4.35 -13.08 -1.15
N ALA A 103 3.20 -13.05 -1.81
CA ALA A 103 1.91 -13.08 -1.12
C ALA A 103 1.68 -14.41 -0.38
N ASP A 104 2.02 -15.54 -1.00
CA ASP A 104 1.89 -16.88 -0.42
C ASP A 104 2.81 -17.06 0.80
N ASN A 105 4.06 -16.61 0.71
CA ASN A 105 5.00 -16.63 1.84
C ASN A 105 4.47 -15.80 3.00
N TRP A 106 3.98 -14.58 2.74
CA TRP A 106 3.38 -13.75 3.79
C TRP A 106 2.16 -14.41 4.42
N LEU A 107 1.28 -15.03 3.62
CA LEU A 107 0.12 -15.77 4.14
C LEU A 107 0.55 -16.93 5.04
N LYS A 108 1.59 -17.69 4.67
CA LYS A 108 2.15 -18.77 5.49
C LYS A 108 2.74 -18.24 6.80
N GLU A 109 3.50 -17.14 6.74
CA GLU A 109 4.05 -16.49 7.94
C GLU A 109 2.95 -16.03 8.91
N LYS A 110 1.79 -15.62 8.40
CA LYS A 110 0.61 -15.26 9.21
C LYS A 110 -0.28 -16.45 9.60
N GLY A 111 0.07 -17.67 9.20
CA GLY A 111 -0.75 -18.87 9.46
C GLY A 111 -2.08 -18.90 8.70
N LEU A 112 -2.16 -18.17 7.58
CA LEU A 112 -3.35 -18.04 6.73
C LEU A 112 -3.32 -18.97 5.51
N ALA A 113 -2.18 -19.63 5.25
CA ALA A 113 -2.00 -20.64 4.21
C ALA A 113 -1.19 -21.83 4.75
N LYS A 114 -1.26 -22.97 4.05
CA LYS A 114 -0.57 -24.22 4.39
C LYS A 114 0.73 -24.38 3.61
#